data_AF-A0A8C0GMD0-F1
#
_entry.id   AF-A0A8C0GMD0-F1
#
_cell.length_a   1.000
_cell.length_b   1.000
_cell.length_c   1.000
_cell.angle_alpha   90.00
_cell.angle_beta   90.00
_cell.angle_gamma   90.00
#
_symmetry.space_group_name_H-M   'P 1'
#
loop_
_entity.id
_entity.type
_entity.pdbx_description
1 polymer ?
#
loop_
_entity_poly.entity_id
_entity_poly.type
_entity_poly.pdbx_seq_one_letter_code
_entity_poly.pdbx_strand_id
1 'polypeptide(L)'
;MESRFVRFCAIRIPRESKRAKPGCRGLLFASPHPIARSSRRLLRALSQAGSSPPPGSCLRPSRLFLPLPAVLPEPPGSAAPPAAPPPLSGARALPGEEGVSAAAAAGPVSCPLPPNTIGGSGTKMSNRVLCREASHAGSWYTASGPQLNAQLEGWLSQVQSTKRPARAIIAPHAGYTYCGSCAAHAYKQVDPTITRKIFILGPSHHVPLSRCALSSVEIYRTPLYDLRIDQKIYGELWKTGMFERMSLQTDEDEHSIEMHLPYTAKAMESHKDEFTIVPVLVGALSESKEQEFGKLFSKYLADPSNLFVVSSDFCHWGQRFRYSYYDESQGEIYRSIEHLDKMGMSIIEQLDPVSFSNYLKKYHNTICGRHPIGVLLNAITELQKNGMNMSFSFLNYAQSSQCRNWQDSSVSYAAGALMVH
;
A
#
# COMPACT_ATOMS: atom_id res chain seq x y z
N MET A 1 -25.98 -22.38 -11.01
CA MET A 1 -24.95 -21.82 -10.12
C MET A 1 -23.66 -21.75 -10.91
N GLU A 2 -23.20 -20.56 -11.30
CA GLU A 2 -21.92 -20.40 -12.01
C GLU A 2 -20.84 -19.94 -11.04
N SER A 3 -19.71 -20.66 -10.98
CA SER A 3 -18.54 -20.22 -10.23
C SER A 3 -17.77 -19.18 -11.04
N ARG A 4 -17.97 -17.89 -10.73
CA ARG A 4 -17.21 -16.80 -11.35
C ARG A 4 -15.81 -16.74 -10.74
N PHE A 5 -14.81 -17.16 -11.51
CA PHE A 5 -13.40 -17.07 -11.15
C PHE A 5 -12.98 -15.63 -10.85
N VAL A 6 -12.67 -15.34 -9.58
CA VAL A 6 -11.95 -14.11 -9.19
C VAL A 6 -10.49 -14.26 -9.61
N ARG A 7 -10.07 -13.47 -10.61
CA ARG A 7 -8.67 -13.45 -11.08
C ARG A 7 -7.77 -12.70 -10.10
N PHE A 8 -7.13 -13.42 -9.18
CA PHE A 8 -5.95 -12.91 -8.50
C PHE A 8 -4.77 -12.88 -9.48
N CYS A 9 -4.20 -11.69 -9.74
CA CYS A 9 -3.07 -11.54 -10.65
C CYS A 9 -1.80 -12.14 -10.00
N ALA A 10 -1.26 -13.22 -10.59
CA ALA A 10 -0.15 -13.94 -9.99
C ALA A 10 1.20 -13.28 -10.33
N ILE A 11 1.80 -12.60 -9.34
CA ILE A 11 3.07 -11.86 -9.46
C ILE A 11 4.13 -12.69 -10.22
N ARG A 12 4.60 -12.17 -11.35
CA ARG A 12 5.75 -12.70 -12.10
C ARG A 12 7.04 -12.03 -11.63
N ILE A 13 7.72 -12.65 -10.67
CA ILE A 13 9.06 -12.25 -10.23
C ILE A 13 10.07 -12.56 -11.36
N PRO A 14 10.80 -11.59 -11.93
CA PRO A 14 11.85 -11.84 -12.91
C PRO A 14 13.07 -12.54 -12.27
N ARG A 15 13.78 -13.37 -13.04
CA ARG A 15 15.08 -13.92 -12.64
C ARG A 15 16.21 -13.10 -13.23
N GLU A 16 17.19 -12.70 -12.43
CA GLU A 16 18.51 -12.31 -12.95
C GLU A 16 19.24 -13.53 -13.54
N SER A 17 19.71 -13.43 -14.77
CA SER A 17 20.47 -14.50 -15.42
C SER A 17 21.98 -14.32 -15.20
N LYS A 18 22.55 -15.01 -14.20
CA LYS A 18 24.01 -15.10 -14.02
C LYS A 18 24.65 -15.88 -15.18
N ARG A 19 25.18 -15.17 -16.19
CA ARG A 19 26.11 -15.74 -17.19
C ARG A 19 27.56 -15.58 -16.71
N ALA A 20 28.23 -16.69 -16.43
CA ALA A 20 29.67 -16.70 -16.25
C ALA A 20 30.42 -16.54 -17.60
N LYS A 21 31.66 -16.07 -17.55
CA LYS A 21 32.65 -16.18 -18.64
C LYS A 21 33.99 -16.67 -18.06
N PRO A 22 34.77 -17.47 -18.80
CA PRO A 22 36.09 -17.93 -18.36
C PRO A 22 37.15 -16.82 -18.44
N GLY A 23 38.25 -16.97 -17.70
CA GLY A 23 39.34 -15.99 -17.63
C GLY A 23 40.56 -16.32 -18.50
N CYS A 24 41.58 -15.46 -18.41
CA CYS A 24 42.92 -15.64 -18.98
C CYS A 24 44.01 -15.40 -17.91
N ARG A 25 45.24 -15.88 -18.16
CA ARG A 25 46.36 -15.84 -17.21
C ARG A 25 47.37 -14.72 -17.49
N GLY A 26 47.87 -14.11 -16.42
CA GLY A 26 49.31 -13.88 -16.18
C GLY A 26 49.98 -12.65 -16.81
N LEU A 27 50.74 -11.92 -16.00
CA LEU A 27 52.22 -12.02 -15.98
C LEU A 27 52.81 -11.30 -14.74
N LEU A 28 54.06 -11.60 -14.39
CA LEU A 28 54.81 -10.92 -13.32
C LEU A 28 55.75 -9.86 -13.92
N PHE A 29 56.10 -8.82 -13.14
CA PHE A 29 57.46 -8.26 -13.05
C PHE A 29 57.63 -7.51 -11.70
N ALA A 30 58.85 -7.05 -11.38
CA ALA A 30 59.28 -6.78 -10.00
C ALA A 30 59.76 -5.33 -9.71
N SER A 31 59.91 -5.06 -8.40
CA SER A 31 60.63 -4.00 -7.65
C SER A 31 61.89 -3.38 -8.32
N PRO A 32 62.42 -2.19 -7.92
CA PRO A 32 62.47 -1.68 -6.52
C PRO A 32 62.47 -0.13 -6.21
N HIS A 33 61.93 0.25 -5.03
CA HIS A 33 62.49 1.08 -3.90
C HIS A 33 63.37 2.36 -4.11
N PRO A 34 63.81 3.15 -3.06
CA PRO A 34 63.48 3.21 -1.60
C PRO A 34 63.41 4.65 -0.92
N ILE A 35 63.39 4.72 0.44
CA ILE A 35 63.75 5.87 1.36
C ILE A 35 62.67 7.01 1.48
N ALA A 36 62.35 7.70 2.61
CA ALA A 36 63.02 7.95 3.92
C ALA A 36 62.10 8.07 5.18
N ARG A 37 62.80 8.20 6.34
CA ARG A 37 62.45 8.54 7.76
C ARG A 37 61.61 9.85 7.93
N SER A 38 61.08 10.29 9.09
CA SER A 38 61.32 10.08 10.56
C SER A 38 60.03 10.52 11.35
N SER A 39 59.71 10.20 12.62
CA SER A 39 60.48 10.41 13.87
C SER A 39 59.89 9.74 15.13
N ARG A 40 60.70 9.72 16.20
CA ARG A 40 60.43 9.27 17.60
C ARG A 40 59.69 10.38 18.40
N ARG A 41 59.23 10.28 19.66
CA ARG A 41 59.31 9.33 20.82
C ARG A 41 58.35 9.85 21.93
N LEU A 42 57.84 9.02 22.86
CA LEU A 42 58.05 9.19 24.33
C LEU A 42 57.52 8.05 25.23
N LEU A 43 58.31 7.76 26.27
CA LEU A 43 58.05 7.15 27.60
C LEU A 43 57.18 5.87 27.84
N ARG A 44 57.63 5.12 28.85
CA ARG A 44 56.99 3.99 29.55
C ARG A 44 56.77 4.37 31.02
N ALA A 45 55.86 3.70 31.74
CA ALA A 45 56.14 3.12 33.07
C ALA A 45 54.99 2.23 33.60
N LEU A 46 55.32 0.98 34.01
CA LEU A 46 54.94 0.28 35.26
C LEU A 46 53.45 0.18 35.73
N SER A 47 52.99 -0.83 36.50
CA SER A 47 53.49 -2.20 36.78
C SER A 47 52.45 -3.02 37.59
N GLN A 48 52.12 -4.23 37.13
CA GLN A 48 51.68 -5.45 37.87
C GLN A 48 50.46 -5.46 38.83
N ALA A 49 49.85 -6.66 38.89
CA ALA A 49 48.94 -7.23 39.91
C ALA A 49 47.56 -6.56 40.17
N GLY A 50 46.46 -7.28 40.43
CA GLY A 50 46.18 -8.72 40.22
C GLY A 50 45.73 -9.52 41.45
N SER A 51 44.47 -9.36 41.89
CA SER A 51 43.77 -10.31 42.78
C SER A 51 42.26 -10.04 42.86
N SER A 52 41.43 -11.09 42.78
CA SER A 52 39.97 -11.12 43.06
C SER A 52 39.47 -12.58 42.97
N PRO A 53 39.10 -13.22 44.09
CA PRO A 53 37.69 -13.46 44.45
C PRO A 53 37.50 -13.39 46.00
N PRO A 54 36.45 -13.91 46.68
CA PRO A 54 35.19 -14.56 46.25
C PRO A 54 33.91 -13.93 46.87
N PRO A 55 32.70 -14.43 46.54
CA PRO A 55 31.44 -13.94 47.12
C PRO A 55 31.01 -14.69 48.39
N GLY A 56 30.16 -14.02 49.17
CA GLY A 56 29.25 -14.61 50.17
C GLY A 56 28.05 -13.68 50.34
N SER A 57 27.00 -14.03 51.09
CA SER A 57 26.55 -15.32 51.63
C SER A 57 25.23 -15.05 52.37
N CYS A 58 24.18 -15.84 52.15
CA CYS A 58 22.94 -15.74 52.93
C CYS A 58 22.28 -17.12 53.08
N LEU A 59 21.64 -17.34 54.23
CA LEU A 59 21.30 -18.68 54.72
C LEU A 59 19.80 -18.89 54.92
N ARG A 60 19.32 -19.97 54.29
CA ARG A 60 18.24 -20.87 54.75
C ARG A 60 16.79 -20.31 54.81
N PRO A 61 15.78 -21.21 54.89
CA PRO A 61 14.40 -20.89 54.54
C PRO A 61 13.43 -20.90 55.74
N SER A 62 12.21 -20.43 55.49
CA SER A 62 11.01 -20.77 56.28
C SER A 62 10.05 -21.64 55.46
N ARG A 63 9.20 -22.40 56.15
CA ARG A 63 8.39 -23.51 55.59
C ARG A 63 6.90 -23.22 55.61
N LEU A 64 6.19 -23.84 54.66
CA LEU A 64 4.75 -24.17 54.63
C LEU A 64 3.73 -23.02 54.90
N PHE A 65 2.84 -22.80 53.93
CA PHE A 65 1.40 -23.13 54.09
C PHE A 65 0.69 -23.12 52.74
N LEU A 66 -0.05 -24.20 52.43
CA LEU A 66 -0.96 -24.41 51.29
C LEU A 66 -1.94 -25.55 51.65
N PRO A 67 -3.15 -25.62 51.07
CA PRO A 67 -4.10 -24.53 50.89
C PRO A 67 -5.52 -24.93 51.37
N LEU A 68 -6.50 -24.03 51.29
CA LEU A 68 -7.93 -24.36 51.25
C LEU A 68 -8.56 -23.74 49.98
N PRO A 69 -9.52 -24.42 49.33
CA PRO A 69 -9.98 -24.04 48.00
C PRO A 69 -11.00 -22.89 48.02
N ALA A 70 -10.76 -21.87 47.20
CA ALA A 70 -11.80 -20.92 46.80
C ALA A 70 -12.59 -21.50 45.62
N VAL A 71 -13.92 -21.47 45.70
CA VAL A 71 -14.82 -22.00 44.67
C VAL A 71 -14.89 -21.03 43.48
N LEU A 72 -14.73 -21.56 42.26
CA LEU A 72 -14.96 -20.80 41.03
C LEU A 72 -16.48 -20.73 40.74
N PRO A 73 -17.04 -19.55 40.42
CA PRO A 73 -18.38 -19.47 39.82
C PRO A 73 -18.31 -19.84 38.33
N GLU A 74 -19.28 -20.63 37.86
CA GLU A 74 -19.38 -21.01 36.44
C GLU A 74 -19.84 -19.85 35.54
N PRO A 75 -19.45 -19.83 34.25
CA PRO A 75 -19.91 -18.81 33.31
C PRO A 75 -21.40 -19.03 32.94
N PRO A 76 -22.20 -17.96 32.82
CA PRO A 76 -23.57 -18.08 32.31
C PRO A 76 -23.57 -18.53 30.85
N GLY A 77 -24.48 -19.45 30.51
CA GLY A 77 -24.48 -20.18 29.25
C GLY A 77 -24.78 -19.35 28.00
N SER A 78 -24.40 -19.90 26.84
CA SER A 78 -24.57 -19.28 25.52
C SER A 78 -26.05 -19.19 25.09
N ALA A 79 -26.59 -17.97 25.11
CA ALA A 79 -27.84 -17.67 24.41
C ALA A 79 -27.58 -17.66 22.88
N ALA A 80 -28.24 -18.55 22.15
CA ALA A 80 -28.20 -18.54 20.68
C ALA A 80 -29.00 -17.36 20.11
N PRO A 81 -28.56 -16.72 19.01
CA PRO A 81 -29.32 -15.66 18.36
C PRO A 81 -30.61 -16.22 17.72
N PRO A 82 -31.74 -15.47 17.77
CA PRO A 82 -32.99 -15.90 17.15
C PRO A 82 -32.88 -15.95 15.61
N ALA A 83 -33.57 -16.91 15.00
CA ALA A 83 -33.56 -17.10 13.55
C ALA A 83 -34.28 -15.97 12.79
N ALA A 84 -33.78 -15.65 11.59
CA ALA A 84 -34.41 -14.67 10.70
C ALA A 84 -35.72 -15.20 10.08
N PRO A 85 -36.73 -14.34 9.84
CA PRO A 85 -37.98 -14.75 9.22
C PRO A 85 -37.81 -15.07 7.72
N PRO A 86 -38.63 -15.97 7.15
CA PRO A 86 -38.59 -16.34 5.73
C PRO A 86 -39.14 -15.23 4.81
N PRO A 87 -38.76 -15.21 3.51
CA PRO A 87 -39.22 -14.21 2.57
C PRO A 87 -40.70 -14.40 2.18
N LEU A 88 -41.43 -13.29 2.08
CA LEU A 88 -42.80 -13.28 1.56
C LEU A 88 -42.82 -13.53 0.05
N SER A 89 -43.51 -14.59 -0.36
CA SER A 89 -43.93 -14.80 -1.75
C SER A 89 -45.40 -14.42 -1.89
N GLY A 90 -45.77 -13.71 -2.96
CA GLY A 90 -47.08 -13.05 -3.03
C GLY A 90 -47.45 -12.47 -4.39
N ALA A 91 -47.18 -13.19 -5.47
CA ALA A 91 -47.69 -12.81 -6.80
C ALA A 91 -49.13 -13.33 -6.98
N ARG A 92 -50.09 -12.43 -7.22
CA ARG A 92 -51.43 -12.78 -7.74
C ARG A 92 -51.93 -11.65 -8.65
N ALA A 93 -52.61 -12.00 -9.73
CA ALA A 93 -53.01 -11.09 -10.80
C ALA A 93 -54.51 -11.25 -11.16
N LEU A 94 -54.95 -10.52 -12.20
CA LEU A 94 -56.27 -10.54 -12.88
C LEU A 94 -57.38 -9.68 -12.21
N PRO A 95 -58.41 -9.20 -12.98
CA PRO A 95 -58.35 -8.69 -14.37
C PRO A 95 -59.29 -7.50 -14.70
N GLY A 96 -59.03 -6.81 -15.84
CA GLY A 96 -60.01 -6.07 -16.68
C GLY A 96 -60.59 -4.72 -16.16
N GLU A 97 -61.26 -3.84 -16.94
CA GLU A 97 -61.38 -3.47 -18.39
C GLU A 97 -61.74 -1.93 -18.42
N GLU A 98 -61.90 -1.09 -19.46
CA GLU A 98 -62.11 -1.07 -20.93
C GLU A 98 -61.33 0.18 -21.53
N GLY A 99 -61.32 0.59 -22.82
CA GLY A 99 -61.82 0.02 -24.09
C GLY A 99 -62.01 0.97 -25.32
N VAL A 100 -61.81 2.31 -25.24
CA VAL A 100 -62.11 3.29 -26.34
C VAL A 100 -60.82 3.75 -27.04
N SER A 101 -60.55 3.51 -28.34
CA SER A 101 -61.01 4.22 -29.57
C SER A 101 -60.69 5.74 -29.62
N ALA A 102 -60.29 6.39 -30.73
CA ALA A 102 -60.23 6.00 -32.15
C ALA A 102 -58.98 6.61 -32.85
N ALA A 103 -58.81 6.38 -34.16
CA ALA A 103 -57.64 6.79 -34.96
C ALA A 103 -57.93 7.86 -36.03
N ALA A 104 -56.88 8.58 -36.47
CA ALA A 104 -56.80 9.23 -37.79
C ALA A 104 -55.32 9.49 -38.16
N ALA A 105 -55.01 9.59 -39.45
CA ALA A 105 -53.66 9.87 -39.97
C ALA A 105 -53.69 10.88 -41.13
N ALA A 106 -52.62 11.66 -41.29
CA ALA A 106 -52.40 12.56 -42.43
C ALA A 106 -50.89 12.74 -42.71
N GLY A 107 -50.56 13.14 -43.95
CA GLY A 107 -49.20 13.13 -44.52
C GLY A 107 -48.36 14.42 -44.38
N PRO A 108 -47.27 14.54 -45.16
CA PRO A 108 -46.14 15.42 -44.86
C PRO A 108 -46.22 16.83 -45.49
N VAL A 109 -45.37 17.74 -44.97
CA VAL A 109 -45.09 19.07 -45.52
C VAL A 109 -43.56 19.30 -45.53
N SER A 110 -43.04 20.05 -46.49
CA SER A 110 -41.61 20.11 -46.84
C SER A 110 -40.98 21.51 -46.84
N CYS A 111 -39.74 21.61 -46.35
CA CYS A 111 -38.73 22.63 -46.74
C CYS A 111 -39.01 24.11 -46.32
N PRO A 112 -38.02 25.03 -46.31
CA PRO A 112 -36.75 25.04 -47.05
C PRO A 112 -35.45 25.20 -46.23
N LEU A 113 -34.31 25.20 -46.95
CA LEU A 113 -32.93 25.31 -46.46
C LEU A 113 -32.41 26.76 -46.47
N PRO A 114 -31.53 27.16 -45.53
CA PRO A 114 -30.63 28.32 -45.67
C PRO A 114 -29.38 27.97 -46.52
N PRO A 115 -28.63 28.97 -47.03
CA PRO A 115 -27.63 28.77 -48.10
C PRO A 115 -26.24 28.29 -47.63
N ASN A 116 -25.47 27.76 -48.59
CA ASN A 116 -24.06 27.42 -48.44
C ASN A 116 -23.19 28.61 -47.98
N THR A 117 -22.46 28.44 -46.88
CA THR A 117 -21.24 29.22 -46.59
C THR A 117 -20.02 28.32 -46.70
N ILE A 118 -19.14 28.58 -47.68
CA ILE A 118 -17.84 27.92 -47.77
C ILE A 118 -16.94 28.48 -46.66
N GLY A 119 -16.73 27.69 -45.61
CA GLY A 119 -15.84 27.99 -44.49
C GLY A 119 -15.00 26.76 -44.17
N GLY A 120 -13.68 26.92 -44.05
CA GLY A 120 -12.75 25.81 -43.88
C GLY A 120 -13.02 24.99 -42.61
N SER A 121 -12.85 23.67 -42.69
CA SER A 121 -13.00 22.72 -41.57
C SER A 121 -11.87 22.87 -40.54
N GLY A 122 -11.85 24.01 -39.83
CA GLY A 122 -11.12 24.16 -38.59
C GLY A 122 -11.79 23.32 -37.51
N THR A 123 -11.44 22.04 -37.44
CA THR A 123 -11.98 21.09 -36.46
C THR A 123 -11.73 21.63 -35.06
N LYS A 124 -12.77 22.17 -34.41
CA LYS A 124 -12.74 22.48 -32.98
C LYS A 124 -12.61 21.16 -32.23
N MET A 125 -11.35 20.77 -31.98
CA MET A 125 -10.99 19.81 -30.95
C MET A 125 -11.65 20.28 -29.66
N SER A 126 -12.74 19.64 -29.25
CA SER A 126 -13.25 19.80 -27.90
C SER A 126 -12.14 19.35 -26.96
N ASN A 127 -11.67 20.22 -26.07
CA ASN A 127 -10.84 19.80 -24.95
C ASN A 127 -11.67 18.89 -24.04
N ARG A 128 -11.78 17.61 -24.42
CA ARG A 128 -12.20 16.55 -23.54
C ARG A 128 -11.09 16.37 -22.52
N VAL A 129 -11.34 16.87 -21.32
CA VAL A 129 -10.57 16.52 -20.13
C VAL A 129 -10.46 14.99 -20.12
N LEU A 130 -9.22 14.49 -20.13
CA LEU A 130 -8.99 13.06 -20.13
C LEU A 130 -9.26 12.52 -18.72
N CYS A 131 -10.05 11.46 -18.65
CA CYS A 131 -10.41 10.77 -17.41
C CYS A 131 -9.91 9.32 -17.48
N ARG A 132 -9.45 8.80 -16.33
CA ARG A 132 -9.28 7.36 -16.08
C ARG A 132 -10.55 6.85 -15.42
N GLU A 133 -11.18 5.83 -15.99
CA GLU A 133 -12.38 5.21 -15.43
C GLU A 133 -12.08 4.42 -14.14
N ALA A 134 -13.14 4.13 -13.38
CA ALA A 134 -13.10 3.30 -12.18
C ALA A 134 -13.13 1.80 -12.55
N SER A 135 -12.11 1.34 -13.30
CA SER A 135 -12.08 0.06 -14.02
C SER A 135 -12.23 -1.19 -13.15
N HIS A 136 -11.88 -1.12 -11.86
CA HIS A 136 -12.01 -2.24 -10.92
C HIS A 136 -13.27 -2.16 -10.03
N ALA A 137 -14.10 -1.12 -10.20
CA ALA A 137 -15.40 -1.01 -9.54
C ALA A 137 -16.33 -2.18 -9.92
N GLY A 138 -17.11 -2.66 -8.95
CA GLY A 138 -18.02 -3.79 -9.12
C GLY A 138 -17.35 -5.16 -9.11
N SER A 139 -16.02 -5.23 -8.96
CA SER A 139 -15.28 -6.49 -8.84
C SER A 139 -14.31 -6.52 -7.65
N TRP A 140 -13.52 -5.46 -7.44
CA TRP A 140 -12.63 -5.33 -6.26
C TRP A 140 -13.27 -4.56 -5.11
N TYR A 141 -14.18 -3.64 -5.42
CA TYR A 141 -14.95 -2.83 -4.47
C TYR A 141 -16.33 -2.51 -5.05
N THR A 142 -17.27 -2.08 -4.20
CA THR A 142 -18.68 -1.84 -4.58
C THR A 142 -18.82 -0.68 -5.57
N ALA A 143 -19.42 -0.92 -6.75
CA ALA A 143 -19.64 0.14 -7.76
C ALA A 143 -20.73 1.16 -7.39
N SER A 144 -21.65 0.80 -6.48
CA SER A 144 -22.72 1.70 -6.03
C SER A 144 -22.19 2.68 -4.99
N GLY A 145 -21.98 3.94 -5.38
CA GLY A 145 -21.47 5.02 -4.53
C GLY A 145 -22.07 5.09 -3.12
N PRO A 146 -23.40 5.13 -2.94
CA PRO A 146 -24.03 5.17 -1.61
C PRO A 146 -23.71 3.95 -0.74
N GLN A 147 -23.55 2.76 -1.34
CA GLN A 147 -23.20 1.54 -0.62
C GLN A 147 -21.71 1.53 -0.25
N LEU A 148 -20.84 1.98 -1.16
CA LEU A 148 -19.41 2.10 -0.92
C LEU A 148 -19.11 3.14 0.19
N ASN A 149 -19.80 4.28 0.18
CA ASN A 149 -19.72 5.28 1.25
C ASN A 149 -20.09 4.68 2.61
N ALA A 150 -21.21 3.96 2.69
CA ALA A 150 -21.67 3.32 3.92
C ALA A 150 -20.71 2.21 4.42
N GLN A 151 -20.09 1.44 3.51
CA GLN A 151 -19.06 0.46 3.86
C GLN A 151 -17.81 1.12 4.44
N LEU A 152 -17.30 2.17 3.79
CA LEU A 152 -16.11 2.90 4.22
C LEU A 152 -16.35 3.67 5.54
N GLU A 153 -17.52 4.29 5.71
CA GLU A 153 -17.95 4.87 6.99
C GLU A 153 -18.03 3.80 8.09
N GLY A 154 -18.63 2.63 7.78
CA GLY A 154 -18.74 1.51 8.70
C GLY A 154 -17.39 1.01 9.22
N TRP A 155 -16.33 1.04 8.41
CA TRP A 155 -14.97 0.70 8.87
C TRP A 155 -14.25 1.87 9.54
N LEU A 156 -14.35 3.09 9.02
CA LEU A 156 -13.70 4.28 9.59
C LEU A 156 -14.25 4.66 10.97
N SER A 157 -15.53 4.41 11.25
CA SER A 157 -16.16 4.65 12.55
C SER A 157 -15.69 3.67 13.64
N GLN A 158 -15.27 2.46 13.29
CA GLN A 158 -14.70 1.46 14.22
C GLN A 158 -13.28 1.82 14.71
N VAL A 159 -12.57 2.71 14.00
CA VAL A 159 -11.17 3.06 14.28
C VAL A 159 -11.08 4.38 15.06
N GLN A 160 -10.18 4.45 16.05
CA GLN A 160 -9.83 5.70 16.73
C GLN A 160 -8.68 6.43 16.04
N SER A 161 -8.73 7.76 16.01
CA SER A 161 -7.65 8.60 15.48
C SER A 161 -6.55 8.76 16.54
N THR A 162 -5.41 8.12 16.32
CA THR A 162 -4.29 8.04 17.27
C THR A 162 -2.93 8.49 16.69
N LYS A 163 -2.89 8.79 15.37
CA LYS A 163 -1.68 9.22 14.65
C LYS A 163 -1.95 10.41 13.71
N ARG A 164 -2.89 11.30 14.07
CA ARG A 164 -3.19 12.52 13.31
C ARG A 164 -2.21 13.66 13.63
N PRO A 165 -1.82 14.49 12.65
CA PRO A 165 -2.03 14.33 11.20
C PRO A 165 -0.97 13.40 10.60
N ALA A 166 -1.39 12.31 9.94
CA ALA A 166 -0.46 11.42 9.24
C ALA A 166 0.15 12.11 8.00
N ARG A 167 1.48 12.07 7.88
CA ARG A 167 2.23 12.58 6.72
C ARG A 167 2.40 11.54 5.62
N ALA A 168 2.44 10.26 6.01
CA ALA A 168 2.38 9.12 5.11
C ALA A 168 1.57 8.01 5.76
N ILE A 169 1.02 7.11 4.94
CA ILE A 169 0.40 5.87 5.40
C ILE A 169 0.88 4.70 4.54
N ILE A 170 0.99 3.51 5.14
CA ILE A 170 1.05 2.25 4.38
C ILE A 170 -0.33 1.60 4.52
N ALA A 171 -0.89 1.16 3.39
CA ALA A 171 -2.21 0.54 3.33
C ALA A 171 -2.30 -0.54 2.24
N PRO A 172 -3.12 -1.59 2.44
CA PRO A 172 -3.29 -2.71 1.50
C PRO A 172 -4.06 -2.33 0.24
N HIS A 173 -3.97 -3.16 -0.80
CA HIS A 173 -4.66 -3.01 -2.09
C HIS A 173 -5.30 -4.30 -2.63
N ALA A 174 -5.59 -5.27 -1.76
CA ALA A 174 -6.56 -6.31 -2.09
C ALA A 174 -7.99 -5.75 -2.25
N GLY A 175 -8.92 -6.58 -2.73
CA GLY A 175 -10.34 -6.24 -2.78
C GLY A 175 -10.91 -5.94 -1.38
N TYR A 176 -11.81 -4.95 -1.29
CA TYR A 176 -12.25 -4.36 -0.02
C TYR A 176 -12.91 -5.35 0.95
N THR A 177 -13.50 -6.43 0.45
CA THR A 177 -14.04 -7.55 1.27
C THR A 177 -12.97 -8.21 2.15
N TYR A 178 -11.70 -8.19 1.74
CA TYR A 178 -10.59 -8.84 2.44
C TYR A 178 -9.80 -7.89 3.34
N CYS A 179 -9.49 -6.69 2.84
CA CYS A 179 -8.59 -5.75 3.52
C CYS A 179 -9.21 -4.38 3.86
N GLY A 180 -10.49 -4.16 3.53
CA GLY A 180 -11.16 -2.87 3.69
C GLY A 180 -11.18 -2.36 5.12
N SER A 181 -11.49 -3.23 6.09
CA SER A 181 -11.40 -2.90 7.52
C SER A 181 -9.96 -2.58 7.96
N CYS A 182 -8.97 -3.33 7.48
CA CYS A 182 -7.55 -3.06 7.78
C CYS A 182 -7.13 -1.67 7.28
N ALA A 183 -7.50 -1.30 6.05
CA ALA A 183 -7.16 0.01 5.48
C ALA A 183 -7.72 1.20 6.29
N ALA A 184 -8.89 1.06 6.95
CA ALA A 184 -9.43 2.09 7.82
C ALA A 184 -8.47 2.51 8.94
N HIS A 185 -7.65 1.58 9.47
CA HIS A 185 -6.70 1.89 10.54
C HIS A 185 -5.64 2.92 10.11
N ALA A 186 -5.28 2.94 8.81
CA ALA A 186 -4.43 3.95 8.21
C ALA A 186 -5.22 5.22 7.85
N TYR A 187 -6.33 5.09 7.10
CA TYR A 187 -7.07 6.25 6.59
C TYR A 187 -7.70 7.12 7.69
N LYS A 188 -8.07 6.56 8.85
CA LYS A 188 -8.56 7.34 10.00
C LYS A 188 -7.51 8.29 10.61
N GLN A 189 -6.23 8.12 10.25
CA GLN A 189 -5.12 8.97 10.68
C GLN A 189 -4.82 10.13 9.72
N VAL A 190 -5.44 10.15 8.54
CA VAL A 190 -5.45 11.34 7.67
C VAL A 190 -6.27 12.44 8.33
N ASP A 191 -5.82 13.68 8.24
CA ASP A 191 -6.56 14.85 8.72
C ASP A 191 -6.97 15.75 7.54
N PRO A 192 -8.26 15.78 7.16
CA PRO A 192 -8.72 16.54 6.00
C PRO A 192 -8.65 18.05 6.21
N THR A 193 -8.51 18.54 7.44
CA THR A 193 -8.33 19.99 7.70
C THR A 193 -6.94 20.49 7.25
N ILE A 194 -5.94 19.59 7.18
CA ILE A 194 -4.53 19.90 6.88
C ILE A 194 -4.11 19.38 5.51
N THR A 195 -4.49 18.15 5.15
CA THR A 195 -4.07 17.51 3.89
C THR A 195 -4.72 18.19 2.67
N ARG A 196 -3.93 18.51 1.64
CA ARG A 196 -4.38 19.12 0.37
C ARG A 196 -3.81 18.45 -0.88
N LYS A 197 -2.68 17.73 -0.82
CA LYS A 197 -2.11 17.03 -1.98
C LYS A 197 -1.71 15.60 -1.62
N ILE A 198 -2.31 14.61 -2.28
CA ILE A 198 -2.23 13.20 -1.87
C ILE A 198 -1.47 12.40 -2.91
N PHE A 199 -0.20 12.12 -2.64
CA PHE A 199 0.64 11.23 -3.43
C PHE A 199 0.17 9.79 -3.20
N ILE A 200 0.00 9.02 -4.28
CA ILE A 200 -0.40 7.60 -4.20
C ILE A 200 0.66 6.78 -4.96
N LEU A 201 1.56 6.13 -4.20
CA LEU A 201 2.65 5.31 -4.73
C LEU A 201 2.20 3.85 -4.83
N GLY A 202 1.78 3.41 -6.01
CA GLY A 202 1.33 2.04 -6.29
C GLY A 202 2.39 1.20 -6.98
N PRO A 203 2.65 -0.07 -6.59
CA PRO A 203 3.51 -0.97 -7.36
C PRO A 203 2.85 -1.40 -8.68
N SER A 204 3.64 -1.61 -9.73
CA SER A 204 3.17 -2.23 -10.98
C SER A 204 3.15 -3.76 -10.87
N HIS A 205 1.99 -4.36 -11.15
CA HIS A 205 1.80 -5.80 -11.31
C HIS A 205 1.76 -6.24 -12.78
N HIS A 206 1.34 -5.34 -13.68
CA HIS A 206 0.98 -5.67 -15.07
C HIS A 206 2.09 -5.39 -16.08
N VAL A 207 2.79 -4.25 -15.96
CA VAL A 207 3.81 -3.83 -16.93
C VAL A 207 5.24 -3.89 -16.37
N PRO A 208 6.24 -4.33 -17.18
CA PRO A 208 7.65 -4.30 -16.80
C PRO A 208 8.18 -2.86 -16.83
N LEU A 209 8.23 -2.23 -15.66
CA LEU A 209 8.69 -0.86 -15.45
C LEU A 209 9.93 -0.88 -14.54
N SER A 210 11.00 -0.14 -14.90
CA SER A 210 12.26 -0.04 -14.11
C SER A 210 12.48 1.34 -13.47
N ARG A 211 11.46 2.20 -13.56
CA ARG A 211 11.40 3.57 -13.05
C ARG A 211 10.07 3.78 -12.32
N CYS A 212 9.67 5.04 -12.15
CA CYS A 212 8.29 5.39 -11.86
C CYS A 212 7.61 5.95 -13.13
N ALA A 213 6.29 5.88 -13.20
CA ALA A 213 5.50 6.45 -14.29
C ALA A 213 4.35 7.33 -13.75
N LEU A 214 3.99 8.34 -14.53
CA LEU A 214 2.89 9.26 -14.25
C LEU A 214 1.72 9.00 -15.22
N SER A 215 0.51 9.34 -14.81
CA SER A 215 -0.68 9.25 -15.65
C SER A 215 -0.63 10.17 -16.87
N SER A 216 -1.37 9.83 -17.92
CA SER A 216 -1.65 10.69 -19.08
C SER A 216 -2.99 11.42 -19.01
N VAL A 217 -3.79 11.22 -17.95
CA VAL A 217 -5.10 11.86 -17.75
C VAL A 217 -5.03 13.06 -16.79
N GLU A 218 -6.15 13.76 -16.61
CA GLU A 218 -6.31 14.86 -15.65
C GLU A 218 -7.17 14.49 -14.43
N ILE A 219 -8.08 13.54 -14.59
CA ILE A 219 -9.07 13.12 -13.59
C ILE A 219 -9.06 11.59 -13.42
N TYR A 220 -9.08 11.13 -12.18
CA TYR A 220 -9.33 9.72 -11.82
C TYR A 220 -10.74 9.59 -11.25
N ARG A 221 -11.58 8.75 -11.85
CA ARG A 221 -12.99 8.63 -11.45
C ARG A 221 -13.18 7.69 -10.26
N THR A 222 -14.20 7.95 -9.43
CA THR A 222 -14.59 7.04 -8.33
C THR A 222 -16.10 6.98 -8.16
N PRO A 223 -16.68 5.92 -7.53
CA PRO A 223 -18.10 5.89 -7.21
C PRO A 223 -18.60 6.96 -6.22
N LEU A 224 -17.70 7.70 -5.55
CA LEU A 224 -18.07 8.73 -4.58
C LEU A 224 -18.08 10.11 -5.23
N TYR A 225 -16.94 10.51 -5.79
CA TYR A 225 -16.73 11.68 -6.64
C TYR A 225 -15.38 11.57 -7.37
N ASP A 226 -15.23 12.30 -8.47
CA ASP A 226 -14.05 12.22 -9.32
C ASP A 226 -12.90 13.09 -8.76
N LEU A 227 -11.66 12.57 -8.81
CA LEU A 227 -10.47 13.16 -8.18
C LEU A 227 -9.56 13.82 -9.22
N ARG A 228 -9.11 15.05 -8.95
CA ARG A 228 -8.26 15.84 -9.85
C ARG A 228 -6.77 15.63 -9.57
N ILE A 229 -5.97 15.45 -10.62
CA ILE A 229 -4.51 15.37 -10.53
C ILE A 229 -3.89 16.76 -10.35
N ASP A 230 -2.90 16.89 -9.46
CA ASP A 230 -2.14 18.12 -9.29
C ASP A 230 -1.21 18.39 -10.49
N GLN A 231 -1.70 19.18 -11.45
CA GLN A 231 -0.97 19.49 -12.68
C GLN A 231 0.34 20.28 -12.44
N LYS A 232 0.46 21.01 -11.33
CA LYS A 232 1.71 21.71 -10.98
C LYS A 232 2.77 20.69 -10.57
N ILE A 233 2.45 19.78 -9.64
CA ILE A 233 3.37 18.74 -9.18
C ILE A 233 3.66 17.74 -10.29
N TYR A 234 2.68 17.36 -11.11
CA TYR A 234 2.91 16.57 -12.32
C TYR A 234 3.89 17.25 -13.28
N GLY A 235 3.77 18.57 -13.46
CA GLY A 235 4.72 19.37 -14.23
C GLY A 235 6.13 19.42 -13.62
N GLU A 236 6.25 19.54 -12.30
CA GLU A 236 7.54 19.49 -11.58
C GLU A 236 8.20 18.11 -11.66
N LEU A 237 7.44 17.03 -11.42
CA LEU A 237 7.91 15.65 -11.49
C LEU A 237 8.35 15.28 -12.91
N TRP A 238 7.55 15.62 -13.94
CA TRP A 238 7.88 15.33 -15.33
C TRP A 238 9.19 16.02 -15.78
N LYS A 239 9.41 17.27 -15.36
CA LYS A 239 10.62 18.05 -15.68
C LYS A 239 11.92 17.45 -15.13
N THR A 240 11.86 16.48 -14.21
CA THR A 240 13.07 15.76 -13.74
C THR A 240 13.66 14.80 -14.79
N GLY A 241 12.87 14.40 -15.79
CA GLY A 241 13.26 13.34 -16.74
C GLY A 241 13.34 11.93 -16.12
N MET A 242 12.95 11.76 -14.86
CA MET A 242 13.03 10.47 -14.15
C MET A 242 11.82 9.56 -14.39
N PHE A 243 10.71 10.11 -14.89
CA PHE A 243 9.43 9.42 -15.02
C PHE A 243 9.10 9.04 -16.46
N GLU A 244 8.47 7.88 -16.62
CA GLU A 244 7.78 7.49 -17.86
C GLU A 244 6.32 7.95 -17.82
N ARG A 245 5.60 7.82 -18.95
CA ARG A 245 4.18 8.20 -19.05
C ARG A 245 3.34 6.95 -19.31
N MET A 246 2.35 6.70 -18.45
CA MET A 246 1.42 5.59 -18.62
C MET A 246 0.50 5.85 -19.82
N SER A 247 0.26 4.81 -20.62
CA SER A 247 -0.90 4.80 -21.52
C SER A 247 -2.19 4.68 -20.68
N LEU A 248 -3.33 5.15 -21.18
CA LEU A 248 -4.61 4.97 -20.50
C LEU A 248 -4.90 3.49 -20.18
N GLN A 249 -4.55 2.58 -21.10
CA GLN A 249 -4.69 1.13 -20.88
C GLN A 249 -3.82 0.64 -19.71
N THR A 250 -2.58 1.11 -19.57
CA THR A 250 -1.70 0.77 -18.44
C THR A 250 -2.25 1.32 -17.13
N ASP A 251 -2.83 2.52 -17.17
CA ASP A 251 -3.41 3.20 -16.02
C ASP A 251 -4.67 2.46 -15.52
N GLU A 252 -5.54 2.03 -16.43
CA GLU A 252 -6.81 1.35 -16.14
C GLU A 252 -6.66 -0.16 -15.87
N ASP A 253 -5.63 -0.84 -16.37
CA ASP A 253 -5.35 -2.26 -16.06
C ASP A 253 -4.68 -2.43 -14.68
N GLU A 254 -4.04 -1.39 -14.13
CA GLU A 254 -3.44 -1.44 -12.80
C GLU A 254 -4.43 -1.07 -11.68
N HIS A 255 -4.46 -1.88 -10.62
CA HIS A 255 -5.38 -1.75 -9.49
C HIS A 255 -4.74 -1.14 -8.24
N SER A 256 -3.41 -1.19 -8.11
CA SER A 256 -2.71 -0.86 -6.87
C SER A 256 -2.82 0.62 -6.44
N ILE A 257 -3.00 1.52 -7.41
CA ILE A 257 -3.34 2.94 -7.18
C ILE A 257 -4.84 3.10 -6.96
N GLU A 258 -5.67 2.37 -7.72
CA GLU A 258 -7.12 2.51 -7.72
C GLU A 258 -7.76 2.16 -6.37
N MET A 259 -7.27 1.14 -5.68
CA MET A 259 -7.81 0.74 -4.37
C MET A 259 -7.71 1.83 -3.30
N HIS A 260 -6.88 2.86 -3.51
CA HIS A 260 -6.77 4.00 -2.62
C HIS A 260 -7.73 5.14 -2.94
N LEU A 261 -8.27 5.23 -4.17
CA LEU A 261 -9.07 6.39 -4.59
C LEU A 261 -10.39 6.52 -3.81
N PRO A 262 -11.24 5.47 -3.63
CA PRO A 262 -12.46 5.61 -2.86
C PRO A 262 -12.20 5.89 -1.38
N TYR A 263 -11.14 5.29 -0.81
CA TYR A 263 -10.74 5.51 0.56
C TYR A 263 -10.22 6.94 0.81
N THR A 264 -9.41 7.48 -0.12
CA THR A 264 -9.00 8.88 -0.15
C THR A 264 -10.20 9.81 -0.29
N ALA A 265 -11.11 9.54 -1.24
CA ALA A 265 -12.32 10.33 -1.46
C ALA A 265 -13.21 10.36 -0.20
N LYS A 266 -13.34 9.23 0.51
CA LYS A 266 -14.07 9.19 1.79
C LYS A 266 -13.34 9.96 2.89
N ALA A 267 -12.04 9.74 3.10
CA ALA A 267 -11.28 10.41 4.15
C ALA A 267 -11.22 11.94 4.00
N MET A 268 -11.35 12.43 2.76
CA MET A 268 -11.31 13.86 2.41
C MET A 268 -12.69 14.49 2.16
N GLU A 269 -13.80 13.78 2.38
CA GLU A 269 -15.15 14.19 1.93
C GLU A 269 -15.60 15.58 2.39
N SER A 270 -15.16 16.01 3.58
CA SER A 270 -15.47 17.33 4.15
C SER A 270 -14.76 18.51 3.48
N HIS A 271 -13.70 18.23 2.72
CA HIS A 271 -12.88 19.21 2.00
C HIS A 271 -12.70 18.79 0.52
N LYS A 272 -13.70 18.08 -0.03
CA LYS A 272 -13.61 17.35 -1.32
C LYS A 272 -13.12 18.17 -2.51
N ASP A 273 -13.42 19.48 -2.53
CA ASP A 273 -13.11 20.38 -3.64
C ASP A 273 -11.75 21.08 -3.46
N GLU A 274 -11.14 21.01 -2.27
CA GLU A 274 -9.90 21.69 -1.90
C GLU A 274 -8.62 20.89 -2.16
N PHE A 275 -8.71 19.58 -2.42
CA PHE A 275 -7.54 18.71 -2.54
C PHE A 275 -7.30 18.17 -3.96
N THR A 276 -6.08 17.69 -4.19
CA THR A 276 -5.62 17.05 -5.43
C THR A 276 -4.89 15.74 -5.13
N ILE A 277 -4.82 14.84 -6.12
CA ILE A 277 -4.02 13.61 -6.05
C ILE A 277 -2.77 13.70 -6.92
N VAL A 278 -1.76 12.91 -6.57
CA VAL A 278 -0.52 12.71 -7.35
C VAL A 278 -0.28 11.20 -7.47
N PRO A 279 -1.01 10.50 -8.36
CA PRO A 279 -0.81 9.07 -8.57
C PRO A 279 0.54 8.82 -9.24
N VAL A 280 1.28 7.82 -8.78
CA VAL A 280 2.60 7.42 -9.30
C VAL A 280 2.67 5.90 -9.32
N LEU A 281 2.87 5.34 -10.50
CA LEU A 281 3.15 3.92 -10.66
C LEU A 281 4.64 3.67 -10.43
N VAL A 282 4.98 2.76 -9.51
CA VAL A 282 6.34 2.43 -9.12
C VAL A 282 6.70 1.05 -9.67
N GLY A 283 7.75 0.97 -10.47
CA GLY A 283 8.23 -0.27 -11.08
C GLY A 283 9.07 -1.13 -10.15
N ALA A 284 9.75 -2.11 -10.75
CA ALA A 284 10.84 -2.86 -10.14
C ALA A 284 12.09 -1.96 -10.08
N LEU A 285 12.17 -1.12 -9.04
CA LEU A 285 13.30 -0.23 -8.82
C LEU A 285 14.55 -1.00 -8.37
N SER A 286 15.73 -0.46 -8.70
CA SER A 286 16.98 -0.82 -8.03
C SER A 286 17.20 0.07 -6.79
N GLU A 287 18.09 -0.33 -5.88
CA GLU A 287 18.36 0.41 -4.64
C GLU A 287 18.82 1.85 -4.89
N SER A 288 19.60 2.08 -5.96
CA SER A 288 19.94 3.43 -6.45
C SER A 288 18.69 4.23 -6.83
N LYS A 289 17.72 3.61 -7.51
CA LYS A 289 16.49 4.29 -7.90
C LYS A 289 15.55 4.54 -6.72
N GLU A 290 15.51 3.65 -5.73
CA GLU A 290 14.79 3.89 -4.47
C GLU A 290 15.40 5.07 -3.69
N GLN A 291 16.73 5.19 -3.66
CA GLN A 291 17.45 6.34 -3.11
C GLN A 291 17.18 7.63 -3.90
N GLU A 292 17.28 7.59 -5.24
CA GLU A 292 17.05 8.74 -6.12
C GLU A 292 15.60 9.25 -6.03
N PHE A 293 14.61 8.36 -6.12
CA PHE A 293 13.19 8.73 -5.99
C PHE A 293 12.86 9.15 -4.56
N GLY A 294 13.40 8.48 -3.53
CA GLY A 294 13.22 8.89 -2.14
C GLY A 294 13.74 10.31 -1.90
N LYS A 295 14.95 10.63 -2.38
CA LYS A 295 15.51 11.98 -2.34
C LYS A 295 14.65 12.98 -3.11
N LEU A 296 14.13 12.64 -4.29
CA LEU A 296 13.22 13.50 -5.04
C LEU A 296 11.89 13.76 -4.28
N PHE A 297 11.30 12.73 -3.69
CA PHE A 297 10.02 12.85 -2.98
C PHE A 297 10.15 13.51 -1.61
N SER A 298 11.34 13.48 -0.98
CA SER A 298 11.61 14.11 0.33
C SER A 298 11.11 15.56 0.43
N LYS A 299 11.37 16.41 -0.59
CA LYS A 299 10.92 17.82 -0.58
C LYS A 299 9.40 17.98 -0.52
N TYR A 300 8.63 17.01 -1.02
CA TYR A 300 7.17 17.01 -0.93
C TYR A 300 6.69 16.35 0.37
N LEU A 301 7.40 15.34 0.88
CA LEU A 301 7.10 14.70 2.18
C LEU A 301 7.29 15.69 3.36
N ALA A 302 8.20 16.66 3.22
CA ALA A 302 8.42 17.74 4.19
C ALA A 302 7.23 18.73 4.32
N ASP A 303 6.54 19.04 3.22
CA ASP A 303 5.45 20.01 3.16
C ASP A 303 4.22 19.52 3.95
N PRO A 304 3.72 20.29 4.95
CA PRO A 304 2.65 19.86 5.84
C PRO A 304 1.30 19.68 5.16
N SER A 305 1.09 20.26 3.97
CA SER A 305 -0.14 20.10 3.20
C SER A 305 -0.17 18.84 2.33
N ASN A 306 0.88 18.00 2.37
CA ASN A 306 0.97 16.78 1.58
C ASN A 306 0.72 15.51 2.41
N LEU A 307 0.30 14.44 1.74
CA LEU A 307 0.18 13.08 2.27
C LEU A 307 0.78 12.09 1.28
N PHE A 308 1.49 11.08 1.77
CA PHE A 308 1.98 9.96 0.96
C PHE A 308 1.26 8.66 1.31
N VAL A 309 0.35 8.21 0.44
CA VAL A 309 -0.24 6.88 0.48
C VAL A 309 0.71 5.91 -0.22
N VAL A 310 1.23 4.94 0.53
CA VAL A 310 2.15 3.91 0.04
C VAL A 310 1.42 2.58 0.01
N SER A 311 1.21 2.07 -1.20
CA SER A 311 0.32 0.93 -1.47
C SER A 311 1.06 -0.39 -1.32
N SER A 312 0.69 -1.24 -0.36
CA SER A 312 1.27 -2.58 -0.20
C SER A 312 0.39 -3.54 0.59
N ASP A 313 0.07 -4.69 -0.02
CA ASP A 313 -0.12 -5.94 0.71
C ASP A 313 1.25 -6.48 1.20
N PHE A 314 1.24 -7.45 2.12
CA PHE A 314 2.43 -8.03 2.77
C PHE A 314 2.72 -9.45 2.23
N CYS A 315 3.00 -10.46 3.06
CA CYS A 315 3.26 -11.82 2.57
C CYS A 315 2.10 -12.38 1.74
N HIS A 316 2.40 -12.76 0.50
CA HIS A 316 1.56 -13.63 -0.33
C HIS A 316 2.10 -15.06 -0.19
N TRP A 317 1.46 -15.88 0.66
CA TRP A 317 1.93 -17.22 1.02
C TRP A 317 1.14 -18.33 0.33
N GLY A 318 1.83 -19.41 -0.04
CA GLY A 318 1.27 -20.65 -0.57
C GLY A 318 1.75 -20.97 -1.99
N GLN A 319 1.52 -22.23 -2.41
CA GLN A 319 2.05 -22.77 -3.66
C GLN A 319 1.72 -21.91 -4.90
N ARG A 320 0.53 -21.29 -4.93
CA ARG A 320 0.08 -20.42 -6.05
C ARG A 320 0.98 -19.21 -6.29
N PHE A 321 1.64 -18.71 -5.25
CA PHE A 321 2.59 -17.58 -5.34
C PHE A 321 4.04 -18.03 -5.55
N ARG A 322 4.31 -19.34 -5.44
CA ARG A 322 5.66 -19.96 -5.39
C ARG A 322 6.50 -19.43 -4.21
N TYR A 323 5.83 -19.08 -3.11
CA TYR A 323 6.45 -18.66 -1.87
C TYR A 323 5.80 -19.39 -0.69
N SER A 324 6.60 -20.18 0.02
CA SER A 324 6.14 -21.01 1.15
C SER A 324 7.22 -21.08 2.22
N TYR A 325 7.84 -19.93 2.54
CA TYR A 325 8.75 -19.84 3.67
C TYR A 325 8.02 -20.22 4.96
N TYR A 326 8.67 -21.00 5.80
CA TYR A 326 8.12 -21.48 7.06
C TYR A 326 9.26 -21.62 8.08
N ASP A 327 9.01 -21.13 9.28
CA ASP A 327 9.87 -21.20 10.44
C ASP A 327 9.11 -21.94 11.54
N GLU A 328 9.46 -23.21 11.73
CA GLU A 328 8.85 -24.13 12.70
C GLU A 328 8.94 -23.61 14.15
N SER A 329 9.90 -22.72 14.46
CA SER A 329 10.02 -22.13 15.79
C SER A 329 8.85 -21.21 16.16
N GLN A 330 8.06 -20.78 15.17
CA GLN A 330 6.92 -19.87 15.35
C GLN A 330 5.57 -20.61 15.50
N GLY A 331 5.56 -21.94 15.46
CA GLY A 331 4.34 -22.76 15.53
C GLY A 331 3.62 -22.86 14.18
N GLU A 332 2.30 -22.73 14.16
CA GLU A 332 1.49 -22.91 12.94
C GLU A 332 1.90 -21.97 11.79
N ILE A 333 1.71 -22.40 10.53
CA ILE A 333 2.17 -21.66 9.34
C ILE A 333 1.74 -20.18 9.36
N TYR A 334 0.49 -19.86 9.69
CA TYR A 334 0.03 -18.47 9.78
C TYR A 334 0.73 -17.62 10.86
N ARG A 335 1.28 -18.25 11.92
CA ARG A 335 2.13 -17.58 12.93
C ARG A 335 3.54 -17.33 12.41
N SER A 336 4.08 -18.25 11.61
CA SER A 336 5.34 -18.01 10.89
C SER A 336 5.20 -16.87 9.88
N ILE A 337 4.07 -16.79 9.16
CA ILE A 337 3.73 -15.66 8.29
C ILE A 337 3.63 -14.36 9.11
N GLU A 338 2.88 -14.39 10.23
CA GLU A 338 2.73 -13.23 11.12
C GLU A 338 4.07 -12.73 11.67
N HIS A 339 4.97 -13.63 12.10
CA HIS A 339 6.31 -13.29 12.55
C HIS A 339 7.14 -12.68 11.42
N LEU A 340 7.15 -13.31 10.24
CA LEU A 340 7.89 -12.84 9.08
C LEU A 340 7.44 -11.43 8.67
N ASP A 341 6.13 -11.18 8.60
CA ASP A 341 5.59 -9.86 8.27
C ASP A 341 5.91 -8.84 9.36
N LYS A 342 5.69 -9.18 10.64
CA LYS A 342 5.98 -8.27 11.76
C LYS A 342 7.46 -7.91 11.87
N MET A 343 8.37 -8.82 11.51
CA MET A 343 9.79 -8.51 11.38
C MET A 343 10.05 -7.43 10.32
N GLY A 344 9.38 -7.52 9.16
CA GLY A 344 9.43 -6.48 8.13
C GLY A 344 8.80 -5.16 8.57
N MET A 345 7.64 -5.23 9.23
CA MET A 345 6.92 -4.08 9.79
C MET A 345 7.78 -3.32 10.80
N SER A 346 8.40 -3.99 11.77
CA SER A 346 9.21 -3.30 12.79
C SER A 346 10.54 -2.76 12.26
N ILE A 347 11.05 -3.26 11.12
CA ILE A 347 12.17 -2.62 10.41
C ILE A 347 11.70 -1.35 9.67
N ILE A 348 10.48 -1.33 9.13
CA ILE A 348 9.87 -0.10 8.59
C ILE A 348 9.63 0.91 9.72
N GLU A 349 9.23 0.47 10.92
CA GLU A 349 9.08 1.34 12.11
C GLU A 349 10.41 1.93 12.62
N GLN A 350 11.54 1.24 12.38
CA GLN A 350 12.90 1.76 12.62
C GLN A 350 13.35 2.81 11.57
N LEU A 351 12.55 3.03 10.52
CA LEU A 351 12.80 4.00 9.45
C LEU A 351 14.06 3.72 8.60
N ASP A 352 14.58 2.48 8.61
CA ASP A 352 15.85 2.11 7.95
C ASP A 352 15.64 1.39 6.60
N PRO A 353 15.95 2.03 5.45
CA PRO A 353 15.87 1.40 4.13
C PRO A 353 16.91 0.30 3.90
N VAL A 354 18.07 0.37 4.55
CA VAL A 354 19.15 -0.61 4.38
C VAL A 354 18.80 -1.90 5.12
N SER A 355 18.31 -1.81 6.35
CA SER A 355 17.79 -2.98 7.06
C SER A 355 16.57 -3.59 6.36
N PHE A 356 15.67 -2.78 5.77
CA PHE A 356 14.53 -3.30 5.01
C PHE A 356 14.98 -4.05 3.74
N SER A 357 15.94 -3.50 2.98
CA SER A 357 16.59 -4.19 1.85
C SER A 357 17.24 -5.52 2.30
N ASN A 358 17.98 -5.51 3.41
CA ASN A 358 18.64 -6.72 3.93
C ASN A 358 17.63 -7.80 4.37
N TYR A 359 16.50 -7.41 4.96
CA TYR A 359 15.37 -8.30 5.25
C TYR A 359 14.79 -8.93 3.98
N LEU A 360 14.54 -8.12 2.94
CA LEU A 360 14.06 -8.61 1.64
C LEU A 360 15.05 -9.57 0.98
N LYS A 361 16.36 -9.24 0.98
CA LYS A 361 17.45 -10.11 0.48
C LYS A 361 17.59 -11.42 1.26
N LYS A 362 17.25 -11.43 2.55
CA LYS A 362 17.33 -12.62 3.41
C LYS A 362 16.14 -13.56 3.22
N TYR A 363 14.91 -13.05 3.39
CA TYR A 363 13.71 -13.88 3.43
C TYR A 363 12.91 -13.92 2.12
N HIS A 364 13.15 -12.97 1.21
CA HIS A 364 12.39 -12.82 -0.04
C HIS A 364 10.87 -12.72 0.16
N ASN A 365 10.42 -12.14 1.29
CA ASN A 365 9.00 -11.98 1.59
C ASN A 365 8.30 -11.23 0.44
N THR A 366 7.15 -11.75 0.01
CA THR A 366 6.48 -11.41 -1.25
C THR A 366 5.74 -10.07 -1.24
N ILE A 367 6.07 -9.18 -0.31
CA ILE A 367 5.59 -7.79 -0.17
C ILE A 367 5.60 -7.10 -1.55
N CYS A 368 4.42 -6.81 -2.08
CA CYS A 368 4.25 -6.29 -3.44
C CYS A 368 4.74 -4.84 -3.55
N GLY A 369 4.36 -3.98 -2.59
CA GLY A 369 4.72 -2.57 -2.50
C GLY A 369 6.10 -2.29 -1.89
N ARG A 370 6.99 -3.28 -1.81
CA ARG A 370 8.35 -3.12 -1.28
C ARG A 370 9.15 -1.97 -1.92
N HIS A 371 8.95 -1.69 -3.21
CA HIS A 371 9.62 -0.59 -3.91
C HIS A 371 9.05 0.79 -3.53
N PRO A 372 7.71 1.01 -3.52
CA PRO A 372 7.08 2.15 -2.83
C PRO A 372 7.55 2.36 -1.38
N ILE A 373 7.68 1.29 -0.59
CA ILE A 373 8.17 1.35 0.80
C ILE A 373 9.65 1.77 0.83
N GLY A 374 10.51 1.21 -0.04
CA GLY A 374 11.91 1.62 -0.18
C GLY A 374 12.05 3.11 -0.54
N VAL A 375 11.21 3.61 -1.44
CA VAL A 375 11.14 5.06 -1.77
C VAL A 375 10.75 5.89 -0.55
N LEU A 376 9.75 5.47 0.24
CA LEU A 376 9.34 6.17 1.46
C LEU A 376 10.47 6.21 2.51
N LEU A 377 11.13 5.08 2.79
CA LEU A 377 12.21 5.00 3.77
C LEU A 377 13.44 5.83 3.36
N ASN A 378 13.75 5.88 2.07
CA ASN A 378 14.80 6.78 1.54
C ASN A 378 14.39 8.26 1.59
N ALA A 379 13.11 8.59 1.43
CA ALA A 379 12.60 9.96 1.61
C ALA A 379 12.68 10.39 3.08
N ILE A 380 12.28 9.53 4.02
CA ILE A 380 12.32 9.81 5.47
C ILE A 380 13.76 10.02 5.95
N THR A 381 14.68 9.12 5.59
CA THR A 381 16.09 9.26 5.99
C THR A 381 16.76 10.49 5.40
N GLU A 382 16.38 10.94 4.20
CA GLU A 382 16.85 12.23 3.66
C GLU A 382 16.34 13.44 4.47
N LEU A 383 15.13 13.38 5.03
CA LEU A 383 14.59 14.43 5.90
C LEU A 383 15.17 14.39 7.32
N GLN A 384 15.49 13.20 7.85
CA GLN A 384 16.20 13.04 9.13
C GLN A 384 17.60 13.65 9.09
N LYS A 385 18.34 13.53 7.96
CA LYS A 385 19.63 14.23 7.75
C LYS A 385 19.49 15.75 7.83
N ASN A 386 18.31 16.28 7.50
CA ASN A 386 17.96 17.70 7.59
C ASN A 386 17.31 18.07 8.94
N GLY A 387 17.35 17.18 9.94
CA GLY A 387 16.90 17.44 11.31
C GLY A 387 15.41 17.21 11.60
N MET A 388 14.62 16.71 10.65
CA MET A 388 13.20 16.42 10.91
C MET A 388 13.04 15.15 11.75
N ASN A 389 12.31 15.27 12.86
CA ASN A 389 11.95 14.12 13.69
C ASN A 389 10.67 13.47 13.12
N MET A 390 10.67 12.14 13.01
CA MET A 390 9.55 11.37 12.47
C MET A 390 9.43 10.03 13.20
N SER A 391 8.22 9.50 13.28
CA SER A 391 8.01 8.11 13.71
C SER A 391 6.88 7.45 12.92
N PHE A 392 7.12 6.20 12.50
CA PHE A 392 6.11 5.34 11.90
C PHE A 392 5.53 4.40 12.97
N SER A 393 4.29 3.97 12.79
CA SER A 393 3.71 2.87 13.58
C SER A 393 2.69 2.11 12.74
N PHE A 394 2.73 0.78 12.79
CA PHE A 394 1.60 -0.02 12.34
C PHE A 394 0.49 -0.02 13.39
N LEU A 395 -0.75 -0.10 12.90
CA LEU A 395 -2.00 0.15 13.63
C LEU A 395 -3.01 -0.99 13.46
N ASN A 396 -2.79 -1.86 12.45
CA ASN A 396 -3.45 -3.15 12.32
C ASN A 396 -2.58 -4.13 11.51
N TYR A 397 -2.77 -5.42 11.77
CA TYR A 397 -2.32 -6.52 10.93
C TYR A 397 -3.46 -7.53 10.77
N ALA A 398 -3.65 -8.05 9.57
CA ALA A 398 -4.64 -9.06 9.24
C ALA A 398 -4.10 -10.04 8.18
N GLN A 399 -4.74 -11.18 8.04
CA GLN A 399 -4.48 -12.17 7.00
C GLN A 399 -5.81 -12.57 6.36
N SER A 400 -5.83 -12.81 5.04
CA SER A 400 -7.05 -13.26 4.33
C SER A 400 -7.62 -14.59 4.85
N SER A 401 -6.75 -15.41 5.45
CA SER A 401 -6.99 -16.81 5.83
C SER A 401 -5.82 -17.28 6.71
N GLN A 402 -6.10 -18.15 7.70
CA GLN A 402 -5.06 -18.79 8.51
C GLN A 402 -4.57 -20.07 7.81
N CYS A 403 -3.43 -20.00 7.13
CA CYS A 403 -2.77 -21.19 6.58
C CYS A 403 -2.28 -22.13 7.71
N ARG A 404 -2.62 -23.41 7.63
CA ARG A 404 -2.16 -24.48 8.54
C ARG A 404 -1.52 -25.66 7.79
N ASN A 405 -1.80 -25.80 6.49
CA ASN A 405 -1.31 -26.87 5.62
C ASN A 405 -0.59 -26.29 4.38
N TRP A 406 0.23 -27.11 3.72
CA TRP A 406 1.01 -26.70 2.53
C TRP A 406 0.18 -26.38 1.28
N GLN A 407 -1.08 -26.83 1.25
CA GLN A 407 -2.05 -26.57 0.19
C GLN A 407 -2.79 -25.24 0.39
N ASP A 408 -2.73 -24.66 1.60
CA ASP A 408 -3.39 -23.41 1.90
C ASP A 408 -2.69 -22.23 1.19
N SER A 409 -3.39 -21.10 1.09
CA SER A 409 -2.75 -19.84 0.70
C SER A 409 -3.46 -18.64 1.33
N SER A 410 -2.69 -17.58 1.56
CA SER A 410 -3.17 -16.34 2.16
C SER A 410 -2.46 -15.12 1.59
N VAL A 411 -3.02 -13.95 1.83
CA VAL A 411 -2.34 -12.67 1.67
C VAL A 411 -2.46 -11.89 2.97
N SER A 412 -1.36 -11.31 3.43
CA SER A 412 -1.31 -10.48 4.63
C SER A 412 -1.56 -9.01 4.32
N TYR A 413 -2.20 -8.31 5.26
CA TYR A 413 -2.53 -6.90 5.18
C TYR A 413 -2.02 -6.18 6.41
N ALA A 414 -1.32 -5.06 6.22
CA ALA A 414 -0.88 -4.21 7.31
C ALA A 414 -1.26 -2.76 7.02
N ALA A 415 -1.65 -2.02 8.06
CA ALA A 415 -1.99 -0.61 7.97
C ALA A 415 -1.19 0.18 9.01
N GLY A 416 -0.59 1.29 8.61
CA GLY A 416 0.27 2.10 9.48
C GLY A 416 0.39 3.55 9.02
N ALA A 417 0.90 4.41 9.90
CA ALA A 417 1.00 5.85 9.68
C ALA A 417 2.35 6.42 10.13
N LEU A 418 2.85 7.39 9.38
CA LEU A 418 4.00 8.24 9.67
C LEU A 418 3.52 9.56 10.27
N MET A 419 4.09 9.97 11.40
CA MET A 419 3.98 11.33 11.94
C MET A 419 5.31 12.06 11.79
N VAL A 420 5.24 13.39 11.64
CA VAL A 420 6.37 14.32 11.71
C VAL A 420 6.15 15.19 12.94
N HIS A 421 7.21 15.42 13.72
CA HIS A 421 7.19 16.13 15.01
C HIS A 421 7.98 17.43 14.94
#